data_AF-V5WFV4-F1
#
_entry.id   AF-V5WFV4-F1
#
_cell.length_a   1.000
_cell.length_b   1.000
_cell.length_c   1.000
_cell.angle_alpha   90.00
_cell.angle_beta   90.00
_cell.angle_gamma   90.00
#
_symmetry.space_group_name_H-M   'P 1'
#
loop_
_entity.id
_entity.type
_entity.pdbx_description
1 polymer ?
#
loop_
_entity_poly.entity_id
_entity_poly.type
_entity_poly.pdbx_seq_one_letter_code
_entity_poly.pdbx_strand_id
1 'polypeptide(L)' 'MQDKAFISYKVDIKTINASIDEFEKLPFKDQKRFLIETLDKNMLYVPYSEIDDVDYSISDEDKKLNHKFYGGKA' A
#
# COMPACT_ATOMS: atom_id res chain seq x y z
N MET A 1 -1.37 3.36 23.72
CA MET A 1 -2.21 3.26 22.50
C MET A 1 -1.52 2.49 21.38
N GLN A 2 -0.18 2.50 21.28
CA GLN A 2 0.55 1.71 20.27
C GLN A 2 0.47 0.18 20.49
N ASP A 3 0.34 -0.31 21.73
CA ASP A 3 0.29 -1.77 22.01
C ASP A 3 -0.92 -2.52 21.45
N LYS A 4 -1.91 -1.82 20.90
CA LYS A 4 -3.14 -2.43 20.33
C LYS A 4 -3.36 -2.12 18.85
N ALA A 5 -2.50 -1.29 18.23
CA ALA A 5 -2.62 -0.96 16.82
C ALA A 5 -1.77 -1.96 16.02
N PHE A 6 -2.40 -3.01 15.50
CA PHE A 6 -1.77 -4.02 14.66
C PHE A 6 -1.50 -3.45 13.26
N ILE A 7 -0.58 -2.49 13.18
CA ILE A 7 -0.09 -1.98 11.90
C ILE A 7 0.89 -3.02 11.37
N SER A 8 0.45 -3.79 10.37
CA SER A 8 1.22 -4.73 9.52
C SER A 8 2.64 -5.09 9.97
N TYR A 9 2.89 -6.39 10.23
CA TYR A 9 4.20 -6.96 10.58
C TYR A 9 5.35 -6.66 9.60
N LYS A 10 5.05 -6.09 8.43
CA LYS A 10 6.03 -5.71 7.39
C LYS A 10 6.67 -4.34 7.62
N VAL A 11 6.17 -3.57 8.61
CA VAL A 11 6.61 -2.20 8.85
C VAL A 11 7.23 -2.12 10.24
N ASP A 12 8.52 -1.79 10.30
CA ASP A 12 9.20 -1.56 11.57
C ASP A 12 8.81 -0.18 12.12
N ILE A 13 8.01 -0.20 13.18
CA ILE A 13 7.48 0.99 13.86
C ILE A 13 8.61 1.85 14.43
N LYS A 14 9.76 1.24 14.78
CA LYS A 14 10.92 1.99 15.29
C LYS A 14 11.47 2.95 14.26
N THR A 15 11.46 2.56 12.99
CA THR A 15 11.96 3.36 11.87
C THR A 15 11.06 4.55 11.60
N ILE A 16 9.73 4.40 11.77
CA ILE A 16 8.76 5.48 11.63
C ILE A 16 8.83 6.46 12.81
N ASN A 17 8.95 5.94 14.03
CA ASN A 17 9.05 6.76 15.23
C ASN A 17 10.31 7.65 15.25
N ALA A 18 11.40 7.22 14.60
CA ALA A 18 12.60 8.05 14.45
C ALA A 18 12.35 9.32 13.63
N SER A 19 11.34 9.33 12.77
CA SER A 19 11.00 10.45 11.88
C SER A 19 9.81 11.27 12.40
N ILE A 20 9.27 10.95 13.57
CA ILE A 20 8.02 11.56 14.08
C ILE A 20 8.22 13.05 14.37
N ASP A 21 9.38 13.43 14.90
CA ASP A 21 9.71 14.83 15.19
C ASP A 21 9.81 15.69 13.93
N GLU A 22 10.17 15.10 12.79
CA GLU A 22 10.20 15.77 11.49
C GLU A 22 8.80 15.90 10.91
N PHE A 23 7.97 14.87 11.09
CA PHE A 23 6.57 14.89 10.68
C PHE A 23 5.74 15.93 11.45
N GLU A 24 5.94 16.05 12.77
CA GLU A 24 5.25 17.06 13.59
C GLU A 24 5.62 18.49 13.22
N LYS A 25 6.82 18.72 12.68
CA LYS A 25 7.27 20.02 12.18
C LYS A 25 6.69 20.39 10.82
N LEU A 26 6.09 19.45 10.09
CA LEU A 26 5.45 19.73 8.81
C LEU A 26 4.17 20.56 9.02
N PRO A 27 3.85 21.49 8.08
CA PRO A 27 2.55 22.12 8.06
C PRO A 27 1.42 21.09 8.00
N PHE A 28 0.29 21.38 8.64
CA PHE A 28 -0.88 20.49 8.67
C PHE A 28 -1.35 20.01 7.28
N LYS A 29 -1.18 20.86 6.26
CA LYS A 29 -1.48 20.52 4.86
C LYS A 29 -0.58 19.39 4.34
N ASP A 30 0.70 19.44 4.65
CA ASP A 30 1.69 18.45 4.21
C ASP A 30 1.58 17.15 5.01
N GLN A 31 1.25 17.23 6.31
CA GLN A 31 0.90 16.06 7.12
C GLN A 31 -0.27 15.26 6.54
N LYS A 32 -1.34 15.97 6.12
CA LYS A 32 -2.49 15.34 5.46
C LYS A 32 -2.12 14.72 4.12
N ARG A 33 -1.35 15.41 3.29
CA ARG A 33 -0.89 14.88 2.00
C ARG A 33 -0.07 13.60 2.20
N PHE A 34 0.88 13.62 3.13
CA PHE A 34 1.73 12.47 3.44
C PHE A 34 0.93 11.25 3.92
N LEU A 35 -0.12 11.45 4.73
CA LEU A 35 -1.02 10.38 5.15
C LEU A 35 -1.77 9.77 3.96
N ILE A 36 -2.31 10.61 3.06
CA ILE A 36 -3.00 10.15 1.85
C ILE A 36 -2.05 9.36 0.94
N GLU A 37 -0.84 9.86 0.71
CA GLU A 37 0.19 9.16 -0.09
C GLU A 37 0.61 7.82 0.53
N THR A 38 0.63 7.74 1.86
CA THR A 38 0.95 6.49 2.58
C THR A 38 -0.18 5.46 2.49
N LEU A 39 -1.43 5.93 2.49
CA LEU A 39 -2.61 5.08 2.28
C LEU A 39 -2.66 4.58 0.83
N ASP A 40 -2.41 5.44 -0.16
CA ASP A 40 -2.30 5.05 -1.57
C ASP A 40 -1.22 3.99 -1.79
N LYS A 41 -0.06 4.14 -1.14
CA LYS A 41 1.01 3.12 -1.20
C LYS A 41 0.60 1.76 -0.60
N ASN A 42 -0.34 1.73 0.35
CA ASN A 42 -0.87 0.47 0.87
C ASN A 42 -1.87 -0.19 -0.11
N MET A 43 -2.45 0.57 -1.04
CA MET A 43 -3.36 0.06 -2.09
C MET A 43 -2.61 -0.55 -3.29
N LEU A 44 -1.28 -0.62 -3.27
CA LEU A 44 -0.48 -1.21 -4.36
C LEU A 44 -0.57 -2.74 -4.44
N TYR A 45 -1.24 -3.39 -3.49
CA TYR A 45 -1.50 -4.83 -3.55
C TYR A 45 -2.89 -5.08 -4.11
N VAL A 46 -2.94 -5.71 -5.28
CA VAL A 46 -4.19 -6.17 -5.91
C VAL A 46 -4.30 -7.68 -5.72
N PRO A 47 -5.36 -8.19 -5.07
CA PRO A 47 -5.62 -9.62 -5.02
C PRO A 47 -5.76 -10.21 -6.43
N TYR A 48 -5.28 -11.44 -6.64
CA TYR A 48 -5.40 -12.10 -7.94
C TYR A 48 -6.85 -12.23 -8.43
N SER A 49 -7.83 -12.35 -7.52
CA SER A 49 -9.26 -12.36 -7.86
C SER A 49 -9.77 -11.06 -8.48
N GLU A 50 -9.06 -9.95 -8.27
CA GLU A 50 -9.40 -8.61 -8.76
C GLU A 50 -8.45 -8.18 -9.89
N ILE A 51 -7.62 -9.09 -10.41
CA ILE A 51 -6.58 -8.75 -11.40
C ILE A 51 -7.16 -8.25 -12.73
N ASP A 52 -8.40 -8.64 -13.05
CA ASP A 52 -9.07 -8.24 -14.28
C ASP A 52 -9.87 -6.94 -14.12
N ASP A 53 -10.01 -6.42 -12.90
CA ASP A 53 -10.70 -5.16 -12.63
C ASP A 53 -9.97 -3.98 -13.29
N VAL A 54 -10.76 -3.14 -13.97
CA VAL A 54 -10.28 -1.99 -14.75
C VAL A 54 -9.75 -0.87 -13.84
N ASP A 55 -10.24 -0.79 -12.61
CA ASP A 55 -9.89 0.28 -11.67
C ASP A 55 -8.41 0.22 -11.26
N TYR A 56 -7.81 -0.97 -11.27
CA TYR A 56 -6.39 -1.15 -10.91
C TYR A 56 -5.41 -0.92 -12.06
N SER A 57 -5.90 -0.70 -13.29
CA SER A 57 -5.07 -0.38 -14.47
C SER A 57 -3.86 -1.32 -14.67
N ILE A 58 -4.02 -2.61 -14.37
CA ILE A 58 -2.98 -3.63 -14.53
C ILE A 58 -2.74 -3.89 -16.03
N SER A 59 -1.48 -4.03 -16.43
CA SER A 59 -1.13 -4.30 -17.82
C SER A 59 -1.64 -5.67 -18.28
N ASP A 60 -2.02 -5.79 -19.56
CA ASP A 60 -2.46 -7.07 -20.14
C ASP A 60 -1.36 -8.15 -20.07
N GLU A 61 -0.09 -7.73 -20.11
CA GLU A 61 1.07 -8.61 -19.96
C GLU A 61 1.14 -9.21 -18.56
N ASP A 62 0.96 -8.40 -17.52
CA ASP A 62 0.94 -8.84 -16.12
C ASP A 62 -0.28 -9.73 -15.82
N LYS A 63 -1.46 -9.38 -16.34
CA LYS A 63 -2.66 -10.22 -16.24
C LYS A 63 -2.40 -11.60 -16.84
N LYS A 64 -1.86 -11.65 -18.06
CA LYS A 64 -1.57 -12.89 -18.77
C LYS A 64 -0.50 -13.74 -18.07
N LEU A 65 0.53 -13.12 -17.50
CA LEU A 65 1.56 -13.82 -16.74
C LEU A 65 0.97 -14.47 -15.49
N ASN A 66 0.18 -13.72 -14.73
CA ASN A 66 -0.45 -14.21 -13.49
C ASN A 66 -1.50 -15.30 -13.77
N HIS A 67 -2.33 -15.14 -14.81
CA HIS A 67 -3.28 -16.18 -15.23
C HIS A 67 -2.59 -17.49 -15.59
N LYS A 68 -1.46 -17.43 -16.33
CA LYS A 68 -0.63 -18.61 -16.62
C LYS A 68 -0.02 -19.23 -15.36
N PHE A 69 0.42 -18.41 -14.41
CA PHE A 69 1.07 -18.87 -13.18
C PHE A 69 0.10 -19.57 -12.22
N TYR A 70 -1.07 -18.97 -11.99
CA TYR A 70 -2.09 -19.51 -11.06
C TYR A 70 -3.04 -20.53 -11.71
N GLY A 71 -2.91 -20.80 -13.01
CA GLY A 71 -3.75 -21.75 -13.74
C GLY A 71 -5.19 -21.26 -13.94
N GLY A 72 -5.44 -19.96 -13.78
CA GLY A 72 -6.69 -19.33 -14.15
C GLY A 72 -6.87 -19.33 -15.66
N LYS A 73 -8.08 -19.63 -16.14
CA LYS A 73 -8.40 -19.46 -17.57
C LYS A 73 -8.34 -17.97 -17.88
N ALA A 74 -7.40 -17.59 -18.75
CA ALA A 74 -7.36 -16.27 -19.37
C ALA A 74 -8.62 -15.99 -20.20
#